data_AF-A0A947TTD3-F1
#
_entry.id   AF-A0A947TTD3-F1
#
_cell.length_a   1.000
_cell.length_b   1.000
_cell.length_c   1.000
_cell.angle_alpha   90.00
_cell.angle_beta   90.00
_cell.angle_gamma   90.00
#
_symmetry.space_group_name_H-M   'P 1'
#
loop_
_entity.id
_entity.type
_entity.pdbx_description
1 polymer ?
#
loop_
_entity_poly.entity_id
_entity_poly.type
_entity_poly.pdbx_seq_one_letter_code
_entity_poly.pdbx_strand_id
1 'polypeptide(L)' 'MTTNPTIKRALLSVSDKTGILELAKALADRGVEILSTGGTAKLLA' A
#
# COMPACT_ATOMS: atom_id res chain seq x y z
N MET A 1 1.84 -19.60 -20.55
CA MET A 1 1.57 -18.15 -20.58
C MET A 1 1.14 -17.72 -19.19
N THR A 2 1.98 -17.02 -18.44
CA THR A 2 1.62 -16.53 -17.10
C THR A 2 1.07 -15.12 -17.24
N THR A 3 -0.23 -14.94 -17.02
CA THR A 3 -0.84 -13.62 -16.93
C THR A 3 -0.46 -13.02 -15.59
N ASN A 4 0.24 -11.88 -15.59
CA ASN A 4 0.51 -11.15 -14.36
C ASN A 4 -0.79 -10.46 -13.91
N PRO A 5 -1.40 -10.84 -12.77
CA PRO A 5 -2.66 -10.24 -12.34
C PRO A 5 -2.47 -8.77 -12.00
N THR A 6 -3.40 -7.92 -12.43
CA THR A 6 -3.43 -6.51 -12.02
C THR A 6 -3.82 -6.40 -10.55
N ILE A 7 -2.99 -5.75 -9.74
CA ILE A 7 -3.26 -5.49 -8.33
C ILE A 7 -4.32 -4.39 -8.22
N LYS A 8 -5.41 -4.66 -7.50
CA LYS A 8 -6.50 -3.69 -7.26
C LYS A 8 -6.53 -3.14 -5.84
N ARG A 9 -6.01 -3.89 -4.86
CA ARG A 9 -5.93 -3.48 -3.46
C ARG A 9 -4.65 -4.00 -2.80
N ALA A 10 -4.18 -3.30 -1.78
CA ALA A 10 -3.01 -3.68 -0.97
C ALA A 10 -3.29 -3.48 0.53
N LEU A 11 -2.86 -4.43 1.36
CA LEU A 11 -2.84 -4.30 2.81
C LEU A 11 -1.42 -3.92 3.27
N LEU A 12 -1.27 -2.76 3.90
CA LEU A 12 0.01 -2.29 4.43
C LEU A 12 0.04 -2.44 5.96
N SER A 13 0.96 -3.27 6.47
CA SER A 13 1.17 -3.48 7.90
C SER A 13 2.64 -3.77 8.17
N VAL A 14 3.37 -2.75 8.62
CA VAL A 14 4.83 -2.82 8.78
C VAL A 14 5.27 -2.27 10.14
N SER A 15 6.30 -2.87 10.71
CA SER A 15 6.94 -2.39 11.94
C SER A 15 7.83 -1.18 11.63
N ASP A 16 8.77 -1.35 10.70
CA ASP A 16 9.57 -0.25 10.14
C ASP A 16 8.74 0.47 9.06
N LYS A 17 8.65 1.79 9.19
CA LYS A 17 7.82 2.66 8.34
C LYS A 17 8.67 3.47 7.36
N THR A 18 9.97 3.18 7.28
CA THR A 18 10.87 3.79 6.30
C THR A 18 10.33 3.57 4.88
N GLY A 19 10.07 4.66 4.14
CA GLY A 19 9.60 4.61 2.75
C GLY A 19 8.12 4.24 2.55
N ILE A 20 7.32 4.09 3.61
CA ILE A 20 5.92 3.62 3.48
C ILE A 20 5.02 4.65 2.78
N LEU A 21 5.32 5.94 2.91
CA LEU A 21 4.54 7.01 2.30
C LEU A 21 4.75 7.05 0.79
N GLU A 22 5.99 6.93 0.33
CA GLU A 22 6.35 6.88 -1.08
C GLU A 22 5.76 5.64 -1.75
N LEU A 23 5.81 4.48 -1.08
CA LEU A 23 5.18 3.25 -1.55
C LEU A 23 3.66 3.39 -1.65
N ALA A 24 3.02 3.88 -0.59
CA ALA A 24 1.57 4.05 -0.56
C ALA A 24 1.10 5.02 -1.65
N LYS A 25 1.80 6.14 -1.81
CA LYS A 25 1.52 7.09 -2.88
C LYS A 25 1.63 6.45 -4.27
N ALA A 26 2.72 5.72 -4.55
CA ALA A 26 2.91 5.07 -5.83
C ALA A 26 1.84 4.01 -6.14
N LEU A 27 1.31 3.33 -5.12
CA LEU A 27 0.19 2.40 -5.25
C LEU A 27 -1.12 3.13 -5.51
N ALA A 28 -1.41 4.19 -4.75
CA ALA A 28 -2.60 5.01 -4.92
C ALA A 28 -2.66 5.70 -6.29
N ASP A 29 -1.52 6.21 -6.78
CA ASP A 29 -1.38 6.82 -8.11
C ASP A 29 -1.69 5.81 -9.24
N ARG A 30 -1.54 4.52 -8.97
CA ARG A 30 -1.90 3.42 -9.88
C ARG A 30 -3.34 2.92 -9.70
N GLY A 31 -4.13 3.57 -8.85
CA GLY A 31 -5.52 3.20 -8.56
C GLY A 31 -5.67 1.99 -7.64
N VAL A 32 -4.63 1.66 -6.86
CA VAL A 32 -4.69 0.57 -5.88
C VAL A 32 -5.32 1.09 -4.59
N GLU A 33 -6.38 0.44 -4.13
CA GLU A 33 -6.99 0.72 -2.83
C GLU A 33 -6.07 0.27 -1.69
N ILE A 34 -5.81 1.14 -0.72
CA ILE A 34 -4.91 0.83 0.41
C ILE A 34 -5.73 0.60 1.67
N LEU A 35 -5.52 -0.56 2.27
CA LEU A 35 -6.02 -0.91 3.59
C LEU A 35 -4.86 -0.91 4.58
N SER A 36 -5.08 -0.39 5.78
CA SER A 36 -4.10 -0.46 6.86
C SER A 36 -4.79 -0.33 8.21
N THR A 37 -4.13 -0.77 9.28
CA THR A 37 -4.58 -0.57 10.67
C THR A 37 -3.43 -0.12 11.56
N GLY A 38 -3.75 0.25 12.81
CA GLY A 38 -2.75 0.55 13.84
C GLY A 38 -1.82 1.71 13.47
N GLY A 39 -0.53 1.56 13.80
CA GLY A 39 0.47 2.60 13.59
C GLY A 39 0.78 2.91 12.12
N THR A 40 0.55 1.96 11.20
CA THR A 40 0.73 2.20 9.76
C THR A 40 -0.43 3.04 9.22
N ALA A 41 -1.68 2.70 9.58
CA ALA A 41 -2.84 3.50 9.20
C ALA A 41 -2.74 4.95 9.67
N LYS A 42 -2.23 5.18 10.89
CA LYS A 42 -2.03 6.54 11.41
C LYS A 42 -1.07 7.39 10.59
N LEU A 43 -0.09 6.79 9.90
CA LEU A 43 0.80 7.53 9.00
C LEU A 43 0.18 7.80 7.63
N LEU A 44 -0.80 7.01 7.23
CA LEU A 44 -1.43 7.06 5.91
C LEU A 44 -2.74 7.87 5.91
N ALA A 45 -3.22 8.30 7.08
CA ALA A 45 -4.46 9.04 7.29
C ALA A 45 -4.33 10.54 6.98
#